data_AF-F2I329-F1
#
_entry.id   AF-F2I329-F1
#
_cell.length_a   1.000
_cell.length_b   1.000
_cell.length_c   1.000
_cell.angle_alpha   90.00
_cell.angle_beta   90.00
_cell.angle_gamma   90.00
#
_symmetry.space_group_name_H-M   'P 1'
#
loop_
_entity.id
_entity.type
_entity.pdbx_description
1 polymer ?
#
loop_
_entity_poly.entity_id
_entity_poly.type
_entity_poly.pdbx_seq_one_letter_code
_entity_poly.pdbx_strand_id
1 'polypeptide(L)'
;MIFPIIKKCPCCNKVLFIKTNGTTYENNFKNIQDYTVKKRFNCNNCGQDIALFIHNKTGIQKLLWMEYLENMDLLFFELEDLRIKKKDLLNKKADGSGAIKNISKEIEKIKIQISQKQSKLRIKVRLIAGHGSENSDQLSDNHRFF
;
A
#
# COMPACT_ATOMS: atom_id res chain seq x y z
N MET A 1 -6.53 -28.88 12.39
CA MET A 1 -5.73 -28.87 11.15
C MET A 1 -5.76 -27.45 10.59
N ILE A 2 -4.63 -26.72 10.54
CA ILE A 2 -4.61 -25.34 10.05
C ILE A 2 -4.43 -25.39 8.52
N PHE A 3 -5.48 -25.03 7.78
CA PHE A 3 -5.41 -24.95 6.33
C PHE A 3 -4.52 -23.77 5.89
N PRO A 4 -3.65 -23.96 4.88
CA PRO A 4 -2.84 -22.87 4.37
C PRO A 4 -3.71 -21.83 3.66
N ILE A 5 -3.38 -20.56 3.86
CA ILE A 5 -4.01 -19.44 3.16
C ILE A 5 -3.47 -19.40 1.73
N ILE A 6 -4.35 -19.42 0.74
CA ILE A 6 -3.97 -19.37 -0.68
C ILE A 6 -4.12 -17.95 -1.20
N LYS A 7 -3.02 -17.34 -1.66
CA LYS A 7 -2.99 -15.98 -2.22
C LYS A 7 -2.03 -15.93 -3.41
N LYS A 8 -2.19 -14.95 -4.31
CA LYS A 8 -1.21 -14.70 -5.37
C LYS A 8 -0.18 -13.68 -4.89
N CYS A 9 1.08 -13.88 -5.26
CA CYS A 9 2.14 -12.91 -5.00
C CYS A 9 1.81 -11.58 -5.70
N PRO A 10 1.79 -10.44 -4.98
CA PRO A 10 1.50 -9.14 -5.59
C PRO A 10 2.55 -8.71 -6.62
N CYS A 11 3.76 -9.30 -6.60
CA CYS A 11 4.87 -8.95 -7.47
C CYS A 11 4.94 -9.82 -8.75
N CYS A 12 4.68 -11.13 -8.65
CA CYS A 12 4.89 -12.06 -9.77
C CYS A 12 3.68 -12.96 -10.08
N ASN A 13 2.53 -12.73 -9.44
CA ASN A 13 1.29 -13.50 -9.59
C ASN A 13 1.35 -14.99 -9.21
N LYS A 14 2.52 -15.51 -8.81
CA LYS A 14 2.66 -16.91 -8.40
C LYS A 14 1.72 -17.21 -7.24
N VAL A 15 1.00 -18.34 -7.31
CA VAL A 15 0.17 -18.83 -6.21
C VAL A 15 1.06 -19.24 -5.04
N LEU A 16 0.71 -18.76 -3.85
CA LEU A 16 1.42 -18.96 -2.60
C LEU A 16 0.51 -19.68 -1.60
N PHE A 17 1.10 -20.64 -0.88
CA PHE A 17 0.47 -21.36 0.21
C PHE A 17 1.09 -20.89 1.54
N ILE A 18 0.34 -20.09 2.29
CA ILE A 18 0.84 -19.37 3.45
C ILE A 18 0.35 -20.06 4.73
N LYS A 19 1.27 -20.67 5.46
CA LYS A 19 1.02 -21.17 6.83
C LYS A 19 1.39 -20.09 7.85
N THR A 20 0.48 -19.77 8.76
CA THR A 20 0.70 -18.82 9.87
C THR A 20 0.97 -19.61 11.15
N ASN A 21 1.92 -19.12 11.98
CA ASN A 21 2.37 -19.84 13.17
C ASN A 21 1.78 -19.26 14.47
N GLY A 22 0.66 -18.52 14.37
CA GLY A 22 0.02 -17.86 15.52
C GLY A 22 0.73 -16.58 16.02
N THR A 23 1.95 -16.29 15.57
CA THR A 23 2.66 -15.06 15.90
C THR A 23 2.07 -13.83 15.22
N THR A 24 1.92 -12.75 15.99
CA THR A 24 1.52 -11.42 15.50
C THR A 24 2.71 -10.49 15.58
N TYR A 25 2.97 -9.77 14.50
CA TYR A 25 4.00 -8.74 14.45
C TYR A 25 3.34 -7.37 14.52
N GLU A 26 4.02 -6.42 15.15
CA GLU A 26 3.59 -5.03 15.17
C GLU A 26 3.55 -4.45 13.75
N ASN A 27 2.54 -3.63 13.49
CA ASN A 27 2.38 -2.93 12.23
C ASN A 27 2.81 -1.46 12.40
N ASN A 28 3.94 -1.12 11.78
CA ASN A 28 4.54 0.21 11.87
C ASN A 28 4.05 1.17 10.77
N PHE A 29 3.15 0.74 9.89
CA PHE A 29 2.63 1.55 8.79
C PHE A 29 1.46 2.41 9.25
N LYS A 30 1.58 3.73 9.07
CA LYS A 30 0.61 4.72 9.57
C LYS A 30 -0.72 4.64 8.84
N ASN A 31 -0.73 4.34 7.55
CA ASN A 31 -1.94 4.33 6.74
C ASN A 31 -2.80 3.09 6.96
N ILE A 32 -2.29 2.06 7.66
CA ILE A 32 -2.95 0.75 7.79
C ILE A 32 -2.94 0.20 9.21
N GLN A 33 -3.03 1.08 10.21
CA GLN A 33 -3.00 0.71 11.63
C GLN A 33 -4.10 -0.28 12.05
N ASP A 34 -5.22 -0.31 11.33
CA ASP A 34 -6.30 -1.29 11.55
C ASP A 34 -5.94 -2.73 11.14
N TYR A 35 -4.73 -2.97 10.63
CA TYR A 35 -4.24 -4.28 10.24
C TYR A 35 -3.12 -4.77 11.16
N THR A 36 -3.12 -6.07 11.45
CA THR A 36 -2.01 -6.76 12.11
C THR A 36 -1.24 -7.60 11.11
N VAL A 37 0.10 -7.65 11.24
CA VAL A 37 0.95 -8.52 10.42
C VAL A 37 0.97 -9.93 11.03
N LYS A 38 0.52 -10.93 10.27
CA LYS A 38 0.53 -12.34 10.70
C LYS A 38 1.75 -13.11 10.22
N LYS A 39 2.36 -12.68 9.12
CA LYS A 39 3.56 -13.30 8.58
C LYS A 39 4.29 -12.35 7.64
N ARG A 40 5.61 -12.36 7.69
CA ARG A 40 6.51 -11.75 6.71
C ARG A 40 7.41 -12.83 6.12
N PHE A 41 7.59 -12.83 4.81
CA PHE A 41 8.38 -13.84 4.11
C PHE A 41 8.75 -13.38 2.70
N ASN A 42 9.81 -13.95 2.13
CA ASN A 42 10.17 -13.70 0.74
C ASN A 42 9.40 -14.65 -0.17
N CYS A 43 8.92 -14.14 -1.31
CA CYS A 43 8.33 -14.98 -2.33
C CYS A 43 9.39 -15.89 -2.97
N ASN A 44 9.21 -17.21 -2.88
CA ASN A 44 10.17 -18.18 -3.45
C ASN A 44 10.40 -18.03 -4.96
N ASN A 45 9.48 -17.39 -5.69
CA ASN A 45 9.59 -17.20 -7.14
C ASN A 45 10.33 -15.91 -7.52
N CYS A 46 10.04 -14.79 -6.84
CA CYS A 46 10.59 -13.48 -7.20
C CYS A 46 11.53 -12.85 -6.17
N GLY A 47 11.77 -13.54 -5.05
CA GLY A 47 12.63 -13.07 -3.96
C GLY A 47 12.11 -11.85 -3.18
N GLN A 48 10.99 -11.24 -3.59
CA GLN A 48 10.47 -10.03 -2.98
C GLN A 48 9.88 -10.31 -1.59
N ASP A 49 10.14 -9.38 -0.67
CA ASP A 49 9.62 -9.42 0.70
C ASP A 49 8.14 -9.01 0.73
N ILE A 50 7.30 -9.91 1.21
CA ILE A 50 5.86 -9.75 1.25
C ILE A 50 5.34 -10.09 2.64
N ALA A 51 4.26 -9.44 3.05
CA ALA A 51 3.63 -9.71 4.34
C ALA A 51 2.12 -9.90 4.22
N LEU A 52 1.62 -10.83 5.04
CA LEU A 52 0.21 -11.11 5.21
C LEU A 52 -0.34 -10.24 6.35
N PHE A 53 -1.24 -9.33 5.99
CA PHE A 53 -1.97 -8.46 6.89
C PHE A 53 -3.39 -8.98 7.10
N ILE A 54 -3.89 -8.87 8.31
CA ILE A 54 -5.29 -9.17 8.65
C ILE A 54 -5.89 -7.96 9.34
N HIS A 55 -7.01 -7.48 8.81
CA HIS A 55 -7.76 -6.38 9.41
C HIS A 55 -8.33 -6.81 10.77
N ASN A 56 -8.10 -6.01 11.80
CA ASN A 56 -8.39 -6.33 13.20
C ASN A 56 -9.88 -6.55 13.46
N LYS A 57 -10.75 -5.73 12.84
CA LYS A 57 -12.22 -5.84 12.98
C LYS A 57 -12.89 -6.83 12.02
N THR A 58 -12.60 -6.73 10.72
CA THR A 58 -13.31 -7.48 9.68
C THR A 58 -12.69 -8.84 9.35
N GLY A 59 -11.45 -9.09 9.79
CA GLY A 59 -10.70 -10.30 9.44
C GLY A 59 -10.23 -10.36 7.99
N ILE A 60 -10.43 -9.30 7.19
CA ILE A 60 -10.02 -9.23 5.79
C ILE A 60 -8.51 -9.41 5.68
N GLN A 61 -8.09 -10.33 4.80
CA GLN A 61 -6.69 -10.67 4.60
C GLN A 61 -6.13 -10.04 3.33
N LYS A 62 -5.02 -9.32 3.45
CA LYS A 62 -4.27 -8.73 2.32
C LYS A 62 -2.82 -9.20 2.34
N LEU A 63 -2.31 -9.56 1.16
CA LEU A 63 -0.91 -9.92 0.97
C LEU A 63 -0.25 -8.79 0.19
N LEU A 64 0.73 -8.13 0.80
CA LEU A 64 1.25 -6.86 0.31
C LEU A 64 2.77 -6.92 0.15
N TRP A 65 3.28 -6.18 -0.82
CA TRP A 65 4.70 -6.00 -1.04
C TRP A 65 5.26 -4.94 -0.09
N MET A 66 6.25 -5.33 0.72
CA MET A 66 6.79 -4.48 1.77
C MET A 66 7.43 -3.21 1.23
N GLU A 67 8.22 -3.31 0.16
CA GLU A 67 8.84 -2.15 -0.49
C GLU A 67 7.80 -1.17 -1.05
N TYR A 68 6.64 -1.66 -1.52
CA TYR A 68 5.56 -0.77 -1.92
C TYR A 68 5.05 0.04 -0.73
N LEU A 69 4.80 -0.61 0.41
CA LEU A 69 4.33 0.06 1.63
C LEU A 69 5.36 1.06 2.16
N GLU A 70 6.62 0.65 2.27
CA GLU A 70 7.72 1.51 2.73
C GLU A 70 7.87 2.76 1.86
N ASN A 71 7.60 2.65 0.55
CA ASN A 71 7.69 3.79 -0.36
C ASN A 71 6.48 4.72 -0.34
N MET A 72 5.30 4.21 0.04
CA MET A 72 4.01 4.88 -0.17
C MET A 72 3.29 5.29 1.10
N ASP A 73 3.50 4.58 2.22
CA ASP A 73 2.72 4.73 3.44
C ASP A 73 2.69 6.17 3.95
N LEU A 74 3.87 6.80 4.09
CA LEU A 74 3.99 8.18 4.52
C LEU A 74 3.32 9.15 3.55
N LEU A 75 3.50 8.96 2.24
CA LEU A 75 2.92 9.84 1.23
C LEU A 75 1.40 9.76 1.20
N PHE A 76 0.83 8.57 1.37
CA PHE A 76 -0.63 8.42 1.48
C PHE A 76 -1.17 9.02 2.77
N PHE A 77 -0.47 8.83 3.89
CA PHE A 77 -0.84 9.43 5.16
C PHE A 77 -0.83 10.96 5.09
N GLU A 78 0.24 11.57 4.56
CA GLU A 78 0.35 13.02 4.36
C GLU A 78 -0.71 13.55 3.39
N LEU A 79 -0.98 12.83 2.31
CA LEU A 79 -2.00 13.21 1.34
C LEU A 79 -3.40 13.27 1.97
N GLU A 80 -3.73 12.31 2.83
CA GLU A 80 -5.03 12.26 3.50
C GLU A 80 -5.15 13.37 4.56
N ASP A 81 -4.10 13.60 5.36
CA ASP A 81 -4.05 14.71 6.31
C ASP A 81 -4.26 16.07 5.63
N LEU A 82 -3.60 16.31 4.49
CA LEU A 82 -3.80 17.53 3.70
C LEU A 82 -5.22 17.66 3.12
N ARG A 83 -5.85 16.54 2.72
CA ARG A 83 -7.24 16.55 2.23
C ARG A 83 -8.22 16.90 3.34
N ILE A 84 -8.03 16.34 4.53
CA ILE A 84 -8.83 16.66 5.72
C ILE A 84 -8.68 18.14 6.06
N LYS A 85 -7.44 18.65 6.17
CA LYS A 85 -7.15 20.07 6.41
C LYS A 85 -7.80 20.98 5.37
N LYS A 86 -7.73 20.62 4.09
CA LYS A 86 -8.38 21.38 3.01
C LYS A 86 -9.89 21.41 3.17
N LYS A 87 -10.52 20.28 3.50
CA LYS A 87 -11.96 20.17 3.71
C LYS A 87 -12.42 21.02 4.90
N ASP A 88 -11.66 21.01 6.00
CA ASP A 88 -11.96 21.79 7.19
C ASP A 88 -11.89 23.30 6.93
N LEU A 89 -10.90 23.75 6.15
CA LEU A 89 -10.79 25.16 5.76
C LEU A 89 -11.95 25.61 4.86
N LEU A 90 -12.39 24.76 3.93
CA LEU A 90 -13.54 25.05 3.08
C LEU A 90 -14.83 25.16 3.90
N ASN A 91 -15.02 24.30 4.90
CA ASN A 91 -16.21 24.30 5.76
C ASN A 91 -16.28 25.54 6.66
N LYS A 92 -15.12 26.11 7.06
CA LYS A 92 -15.06 27.26 7.97
C LYS A 92 -15.38 28.61 7.31
N LYS A 93 -15.67 28.68 5.99
CA LYS A 93 -15.89 29.93 5.23
C LYS A 93 -14.85 31.03 5.50
N ALA A 94 -13.62 30.64 5.84
CA ALA A 94 -12.56 31.60 6.10
C ALA A 94 -12.08 32.20 4.77
N ASP A 95 -11.60 33.45 4.78
CA ASP A 95 -10.84 34.12 3.70
C ASP A 95 -9.48 33.44 3.41
N GLY A 96 -9.40 32.11 3.54
CA GLY A 96 -8.22 31.28 3.42
C GLY A 96 -7.90 30.90 1.97
N SER A 97 -8.22 31.74 0.98
CA SER A 97 -7.95 31.45 -0.44
C SER A 97 -6.48 31.12 -0.68
N GLY A 98 -5.57 31.83 0.01
CA GLY A 98 -4.12 31.58 0.00
C GLY A 98 -3.74 30.24 0.65
N ALA A 99 -4.28 29.92 1.82
CA ALA A 99 -4.00 28.66 2.53
C ALA A 99 -4.52 27.44 1.74
N ILE A 100 -5.73 27.52 1.19
CA ILE A 100 -6.32 26.47 0.34
C ILE A 100 -5.49 26.28 -0.93
N LYS A 101 -4.99 27.37 -1.53
CA LYS A 101 -4.11 27.32 -2.71
C LYS A 101 -2.78 26.66 -2.38
N ASN A 102 -2.18 26.97 -1.21
CA ASN A 102 -0.94 26.36 -0.76
C ASN A 102 -1.11 24.85 -0.51
N ILE A 103 -2.13 24.44 0.23
CA ILE A 103 -2.44 23.02 0.46
C ILE A 103 -2.69 22.29 -0.86
N SER A 104 -3.39 22.93 -1.81
CA SER A 104 -3.62 22.33 -3.13
C SER A 104 -2.32 22.11 -3.91
N LYS A 105 -1.34 23.03 -3.81
CA LYS A 105 -0.01 22.84 -4.39
C LYS A 105 0.76 21.70 -3.72
N GLU A 106 0.67 21.57 -2.40
CA GLU A 106 1.32 20.48 -1.66
C GLU A 106 0.72 19.11 -2.02
N ILE A 107 -0.61 19.02 -2.09
CA ILE A 107 -1.32 17.84 -2.58
C ILE A 107 -0.80 17.44 -3.96
N GLU A 108 -0.64 18.40 -4.86
CA GLU A 108 -0.16 18.11 -6.22
C GLU A 108 1.29 17.62 -6.23
N LYS A 109 2.17 18.22 -5.43
CA LYS A 109 3.54 17.75 -5.25
C LYS A 109 3.58 16.30 -4.76
N ILE A 110 2.79 15.96 -3.74
CA ILE A 110 2.73 14.59 -3.20
C ILE A 110 2.19 13.62 -4.24
N LYS A 111 1.14 13.98 -5.00
CA LYS A 111 0.63 13.16 -6.10
C LYS A 111 1.68 12.88 -7.16
N ILE A 112 2.47 13.88 -7.54
CA ILE A 112 3.58 13.71 -8.49
C ILE A 112 4.62 12.74 -7.92
N GLN A 113 5.00 12.88 -6.64
CA GLN A 113 5.94 11.97 -5.99
C GLN A 113 5.41 10.52 -5.94
N ILE A 114 4.14 10.33 -5.60
CA ILE A 114 3.47 9.02 -5.62
C ILE A 114 3.54 8.44 -7.04
N SER A 115 3.17 9.22 -8.06
CA SER A 115 3.19 8.77 -9.46
C SER A 115 4.58 8.34 -9.93
N GLN A 116 5.62 9.11 -9.58
CA GLN A 116 7.00 8.79 -9.90
C GLN A 116 7.47 7.50 -9.21
N LYS A 117 7.21 7.35 -7.90
CA LYS A 117 7.55 6.14 -7.16
C LYS A 117 6.79 4.92 -7.68
N GLN A 118 5.51 5.06 -7.99
CA GLN A 118 4.71 3.98 -8.55
C GLN A 118 5.26 3.54 -9.90
N SER A 119 5.64 4.47 -10.76
CA SER A 119 6.25 4.17 -12.05
C SER A 119 7.53 3.33 -11.90
N LYS A 120 8.41 3.69 -10.95
CA LYS A 120 9.62 2.91 -10.63
C LYS A 120 9.28 1.49 -10.17
N LEU A 121 8.30 1.35 -9.27
CA LEU A 121 7.87 0.04 -8.78
C LEU A 121 7.19 -0.81 -9.88
N ARG A 122 6.43 -0.20 -10.80
CA ARG A 122 5.83 -0.89 -11.95
C ARG A 122 6.90 -1.43 -12.90
N ILE A 123 7.94 -0.64 -13.19
CA ILE A 123 9.08 -1.10 -13.99
C ILE A 123 9.76 -2.30 -13.29
N LYS A 124 9.99 -2.21 -11.98
CA LYS A 124 10.57 -3.31 -11.19
C LYS A 124 9.72 -4.58 -11.27
N VAL A 125 8.39 -4.47 -11.14
CA VAL A 125 7.46 -5.59 -11.29
C VAL A 125 7.54 -6.22 -12.68
N ARG A 126 7.60 -5.41 -13.75
CA ARG A 126 7.74 -5.92 -15.13
C ARG A 126 9.03 -6.71 -15.32
N LEU A 127 10.14 -6.24 -14.75
CA LEU A 127 11.43 -6.94 -14.79
C LEU A 127 11.38 -8.26 -14.01
N ILE A 128 10.66 -8.29 -12.90
CA ILE A 128 10.51 -9.48 -12.04
C ILE A 128 9.61 -10.54 -12.67
N ALA A 129 8.47 -10.14 -13.23
CA ALA A 129 7.45 -11.05 -13.72
C ALA A 129 7.71 -11.55 -15.15
N GLY A 130 8.68 -10.95 -15.85
CA GLY A 130 8.91 -11.15 -17.28
C GLY A 130 8.04 -10.21 -18.14
N HIS A 131 8.55 -9.81 -19.30
CA HIS A 131 7.80 -8.97 -20.25
C HIS A 131 6.49 -9.67 -20.64
N GLY A 132 5.34 -9.06 -20.28
CA GLY A 132 4.00 -9.55 -20.63
C GLY A 132 3.06 -9.83 -19.46
N SER A 133 3.47 -9.64 -18.20
CA SER A 133 2.54 -9.83 -17.07
C SER A 133 1.55 -8.65 -16.95
N GLU A 134 0.25 -8.91 -17.11
CA GLU A 134 -0.85 -7.95 -16.86
C GLU A 134 -0.82 -7.31 -15.46
N ASN A 135 -0.11 -7.95 -14.52
CA ASN A 135 0.03 -7.51 -13.12
C ASN A 135 0.76 -6.17 -12.91
N SER A 136 1.58 -5.70 -13.86
CA SER A 136 2.29 -4.43 -13.66
C SER A 136 1.34 -3.23 -13.64
N ASP A 137 0.22 -3.34 -14.34
CA ASP A 137 -0.68 -2.21 -14.54
C ASP A 137 -1.68 -2.08 -13.39
N GLN A 138 -1.91 -3.17 -12.64
CA GLN A 138 -2.78 -3.24 -11.45
C GLN A 138 -1.99 -3.15 -10.12
N LEU A 139 -0.73 -2.72 -10.14
CA LEU A 139 0.10 -2.67 -8.93
C LEU A 139 -0.52 -1.81 -7.82
N SER A 140 -1.16 -0.69 -8.16
CA SER A 140 -1.87 0.14 -7.18
C SER A 140 -3.09 -0.57 -6.60
N ASP A 141 -3.83 -1.31 -7.44
CA ASP A 141 -5.08 -1.96 -7.04
C ASP A 141 -4.81 -3.13 -6.10
N ASN A 142 -3.73 -3.86 -6.34
CA ASN A 142 -3.24 -4.94 -5.46
C ASN A 142 -2.83 -4.44 -4.06
N HIS A 143 -2.53 -3.15 -3.93
CA HIS A 143 -2.13 -2.52 -2.66
C HIS A 143 -3.14 -1.49 -2.18
N ARG A 144 -4.32 -1.44 -2.79
CA ARG A 144 -5.35 -0.48 -2.43
C ARG A 144 -6.00 -0.92 -1.13
N PHE A 145 -6.09 0.00 -0.17
CA PHE A 145 -6.68 -0.29 1.14
C PHE A 145 -8.20 -0.10 1.17
N PHE A 146 -8.73 0.71 0.24
CA PHE A 146 -10.15 1.11 0.10
C PHE A 146 -10.64 0.99 -1.33
#